data_AF-K4KQ09-F1
#
_entry.id   AF-K4KQ09-F1
#
_cell.length_a   1.000
_cell.length_b   1.000
_cell.length_c   1.000
_cell.angle_alpha   90.00
_cell.angle_beta   90.00
_cell.angle_gamma   90.00
#
_symmetry.space_group_name_H-M   'P 1'
#
loop_
_entity.id
_entity.type
_entity.pdbx_description
1 polymer ?
#
loop_
_entity_poly.entity_id
_entity_poly.type
_entity_poly.pdbx_seq_one_letter_code
_entity_poly.pdbx_strand_id
1 'polypeptide(L)'
;MQRRYDLDWLRSLAFGLLILYHCGMMYVSWDWHITSQYQSESLKYLMLLVNQWRLPLLFFIAGAALKLACERYSGGQLFRLRSARLGIPLLLGILVIVPPQLYFEMRQAGEPTGSYLAFWGAYLTPDHPLFDAHRTPLFGQMTWNHLWFLPYLWCYSVIVLLLSPLLNHVANSGGLRLWLWLPCLVLSAANLGLRAHFPTTHALLDDWHNHAVSLSLFIAGFLLAGHTRLWASLARHRWDLSIAAFFCYGMMMALFSLPETTGLGEGVELWGDRFIDCLRAVNLWLWILALCGLAHHFLNRDSRARRYVTEAVYPWYLLHQTITVWAGFYLSQMALGPVWEPLLLVSATGLGCALGFEVIRRFGFSRWLFGLGPGRTSKTHQQSAAPSARPARA
;
A
#
# COMPACT_ATOMS: atom_id res chain seq x y z
N MET A 1 4.68 24.92 2.84
CA MET A 1 5.69 24.29 1.93
C MET A 1 5.19 24.16 0.49
N GLN A 2 6.13 24.11 -0.48
CA GLN A 2 5.88 23.75 -1.89
C GLN A 2 5.35 22.31 -2.00
N ARG A 3 4.56 22.02 -3.06
CA ARG A 3 3.99 20.67 -3.26
C ARG A 3 5.10 19.63 -3.47
N ARG A 4 5.02 18.51 -2.75
CA ARG A 4 5.96 17.38 -2.82
C ARG A 4 5.59 16.43 -3.96
N TYR A 5 6.11 16.72 -5.16
CA TYR A 5 5.83 15.93 -6.37
C TYR A 5 6.48 14.54 -6.32
N ASP A 6 7.65 14.46 -5.70
CA ASP A 6 8.38 13.23 -5.41
C ASP A 6 7.52 12.22 -4.65
N LEU A 7 6.84 12.64 -3.58
CA LEU A 7 5.95 11.78 -2.79
C LEU A 7 4.70 11.34 -3.57
N ASP A 8 4.13 12.24 -4.38
CA ASP A 8 2.98 11.92 -5.24
C ASP A 8 3.34 10.82 -6.26
N TRP A 9 4.52 10.93 -6.90
CA TRP A 9 5.03 9.92 -7.81
C TRP A 9 5.39 8.61 -7.11
N LEU A 10 6.12 8.69 -6.00
CA LEU A 10 6.57 7.51 -5.27
C LEU A 10 5.39 6.65 -4.80
N ARG A 11 4.35 7.29 -4.25
CA ARG A 11 3.09 6.61 -3.89
C ARG A 11 2.44 5.96 -5.11
N SER A 12 2.38 6.69 -6.22
CA SER A 12 1.76 6.20 -7.46
C SER A 12 2.46 4.96 -8.01
N LEU A 13 3.80 4.98 -8.02
CA LEU A 13 4.62 3.85 -8.46
C LEU A 13 4.53 2.67 -7.50
N ALA A 14 4.53 2.92 -6.18
CA ALA A 14 4.39 1.87 -5.17
C ALA A 14 3.05 1.12 -5.28
N PHE A 15 1.95 1.84 -5.49
CA PHE A 15 0.65 1.20 -5.78
C PHE A 15 0.63 0.50 -7.15
N GLY A 16 1.23 1.08 -8.19
CA GLY A 16 1.35 0.41 -9.50
C GLY A 16 2.11 -0.91 -9.40
N LEU A 17 3.22 -0.92 -8.66
CA LEU A 17 3.99 -2.13 -8.37
C LEU A 17 3.20 -3.12 -7.52
N LEU A 18 2.40 -2.65 -6.56
CA LEU A 18 1.49 -3.49 -5.77
C LEU A 18 0.45 -4.18 -6.66
N ILE A 19 -0.07 -3.51 -7.69
CA ILE A 19 -1.00 -4.14 -8.65
C ILE A 19 -0.31 -5.27 -9.40
N LEU A 20 0.90 -5.02 -9.94
CA LEU A 20 1.69 -6.06 -10.61
C LEU A 20 2.03 -7.23 -9.69
N TYR A 21 2.33 -6.94 -8.42
CA TYR A 21 2.58 -7.97 -7.42
C TYR A 21 1.36 -8.87 -7.20
N HIS A 22 0.14 -8.33 -7.14
CA HIS A 22 -1.08 -9.14 -7.03
C HIS A 22 -1.33 -9.99 -8.27
N CYS A 23 -0.99 -9.51 -9.47
CA CYS A 23 -0.98 -10.35 -10.67
C CYS A 23 0.03 -11.49 -10.54
N GLY A 24 1.22 -11.21 -9.99
CA GLY A 24 2.26 -12.22 -9.75
C GLY A 24 1.86 -13.31 -8.73
N MET A 25 1.00 -12.99 -7.75
CA MET A 25 0.59 -13.97 -6.73
C MET A 25 -0.15 -15.19 -7.28
N MET A 26 -0.77 -15.06 -8.46
CA MET A 26 -1.37 -16.20 -9.18
C MET A 26 -0.34 -17.23 -9.66
N TYR A 27 0.94 -16.84 -9.78
CA TYR A 27 2.02 -17.62 -10.41
C TYR A 27 3.10 -18.07 -9.42
N VAL A 28 2.83 -18.05 -8.12
CA VAL A 28 3.75 -18.53 -7.08
C VAL A 28 3.02 -19.45 -6.12
N SER A 29 3.77 -20.23 -5.35
CA SER A 29 3.29 -21.26 -4.43
C SER A 29 2.68 -20.71 -3.12
N TRP A 30 2.17 -19.48 -3.11
CA TRP A 30 1.54 -18.86 -1.93
C TRP A 30 0.04 -19.03 -1.94
N ASP A 31 -0.56 -18.95 -0.75
CA ASP A 31 -2.01 -18.93 -0.60
C ASP A 31 -2.60 -17.66 -1.23
N TRP A 32 -3.53 -17.85 -2.16
CA TRP A 32 -4.12 -16.78 -2.97
C TRP A 32 -5.45 -17.21 -3.58
N HIS A 33 -6.33 -16.24 -3.85
CA HIS A 33 -7.68 -16.48 -4.39
C HIS A 33 -7.75 -17.41 -5.59
N ILE A 34 -6.85 -17.21 -6.57
CA ILE A 34 -6.81 -17.95 -7.81
C ILE A 34 -5.37 -18.32 -8.10
N THR A 35 -5.10 -19.60 -8.30
CA THR A 35 -3.77 -20.09 -8.67
C THR A 35 -3.74 -20.55 -10.12
N SER A 36 -2.58 -20.36 -10.76
CA SER A 36 -2.27 -20.90 -12.08
C SER A 36 -1.46 -22.19 -11.94
N GLN A 37 -1.57 -23.07 -12.93
CA GLN A 37 -0.67 -24.21 -13.11
C GLN A 37 0.76 -23.79 -13.51
N TYR A 38 0.95 -22.57 -14.01
CA TYR A 38 2.25 -22.06 -14.48
C TYR A 38 3.04 -21.36 -13.36
N GLN A 39 3.26 -22.04 -12.23
CA GLN A 39 3.98 -21.46 -11.10
C GLN A 39 5.49 -21.32 -11.35
N SER A 40 6.13 -20.33 -10.73
CA SER A 40 7.55 -20.03 -10.87
C SER A 40 8.23 -19.70 -9.54
N GLU A 41 9.20 -20.54 -9.13
CA GLU A 41 10.01 -20.26 -7.94
C GLU A 41 10.99 -19.10 -8.14
N SER A 42 11.47 -18.83 -9.36
CA SER A 42 12.32 -17.66 -9.61
C SER A 42 11.54 -16.34 -9.43
N LEU A 43 10.27 -16.32 -9.86
CA LEU A 43 9.37 -15.19 -9.63
C LEU A 43 9.14 -14.95 -8.12
N LYS A 44 9.01 -16.01 -7.32
CA LYS A 44 8.85 -15.92 -5.86
C LYS A 44 9.96 -15.12 -5.19
N TYR A 45 11.22 -15.31 -5.57
CA TYR A 45 12.33 -14.50 -5.05
C TYR A 45 12.20 -13.03 -5.45
N LEU A 46 11.81 -12.71 -6.68
CA LEU A 46 11.55 -11.32 -7.07
C LEU A 46 10.37 -10.72 -6.27
N MET A 47 9.37 -11.52 -5.99
CA MET A 47 8.21 -11.10 -5.22
C MET A 47 8.53 -10.87 -3.74
N LEU A 48 9.41 -11.68 -3.14
CA LEU A 48 9.91 -11.49 -1.77
C LEU A 48 10.65 -10.16 -1.61
N LEU A 49 11.49 -9.79 -2.59
CA LEU A 49 12.17 -8.49 -2.65
C LEU A 49 11.15 -7.34 -2.51
N VAL A 50 10.06 -7.39 -3.26
CA VAL A 50 9.04 -6.33 -3.29
C VAL A 50 8.12 -6.38 -2.06
N ASN A 51 7.83 -7.58 -1.54
CA ASN A 51 6.96 -7.81 -0.38
C ASN A 51 7.40 -7.01 0.83
N GLN A 52 8.69 -7.05 1.11
CA GLN A 52 9.23 -6.52 2.35
C GLN A 52 8.95 -5.03 2.56
N TRP A 53 8.97 -4.21 1.50
CA TRP A 53 8.94 -2.75 1.64
C TRP A 53 7.75 -2.04 0.99
N ARG A 54 7.02 -2.62 0.02
CA ARG A 54 6.02 -1.87 -0.76
C ARG A 54 4.93 -1.18 0.07
N LEU A 55 4.36 -1.89 1.05
CA LEU A 55 3.25 -1.43 1.89
C LEU A 55 3.74 -0.62 3.07
N PRO A 56 4.80 -1.04 3.79
CA PRO A 56 5.52 -0.19 4.74
C PRO A 56 5.89 1.19 4.19
N LEU A 57 6.35 1.25 2.94
CA LEU A 57 6.64 2.52 2.24
C LEU A 57 5.37 3.38 2.08
N LEU A 58 4.22 2.79 1.74
CA LEU A 58 2.96 3.51 1.62
C LEU A 58 2.50 4.10 2.96
N PHE A 59 2.71 3.40 4.07
CA PHE A 59 2.46 3.96 5.42
C PHE A 59 3.38 5.16 5.71
N PHE A 60 4.68 5.04 5.41
CA PHE A 60 5.62 6.15 5.54
C PHE A 60 5.19 7.37 4.71
N ILE A 61 4.86 7.18 3.43
CA ILE A 61 4.42 8.28 2.55
C ILE A 61 3.11 8.88 3.06
N ALA A 62 2.20 8.06 3.59
CA ALA A 62 0.93 8.55 4.11
C ALA A 62 1.10 9.41 5.37
N GLY A 63 2.03 9.06 6.25
CA GLY A 63 2.42 9.88 7.40
C GLY A 63 3.05 11.21 6.97
N ALA A 64 3.95 11.16 5.98
CA ALA A 64 4.54 12.37 5.40
C ALA A 64 3.48 13.29 4.77
N ALA A 65 2.53 12.72 4.03
CA ALA A 65 1.41 13.45 3.46
C ALA A 65 0.49 14.04 4.54
N LEU A 66 0.30 13.36 5.67
CA LEU A 66 -0.47 13.88 6.79
C LEU A 66 0.22 15.10 7.43
N LYS A 67 1.54 15.05 7.66
CA LYS A 67 2.32 16.19 8.16
C LYS A 67 2.14 17.43 7.28
N LEU A 68 2.29 17.27 5.96
CA LEU A 68 2.10 18.36 4.99
C LEU A 68 0.66 18.88 4.96
N ALA A 69 -0.33 18.04 5.28
CA ALA A 69 -1.73 18.44 5.35
C ALA A 69 -2.05 19.20 6.65
N CYS A 70 -1.40 18.88 7.78
CA CYS A 70 -1.54 19.61 9.05
C CYS A 70 -1.08 21.08 8.94
N GLU A 71 -0.23 21.43 7.97
CA GLU A 71 0.13 22.83 7.70
C GLU A 71 -0.98 23.64 7.05
N ARG A 72 -2.01 22.98 6.50
CA ARG A 72 -3.04 23.61 5.65
C ARG A 72 -4.45 23.51 6.21
N TYR A 73 -4.70 22.55 7.10
CA TYR A 73 -6.03 22.22 7.59
C TYR A 73 -5.99 21.97 9.09
N SER A 74 -7.07 22.31 9.79
CA SER A 74 -7.22 21.98 11.21
C SER A 74 -7.40 20.47 11.43
N GLY A 75 -7.13 19.99 12.64
CA GLY A 75 -7.27 18.56 12.98
C GLY A 75 -8.68 18.02 12.70
N GLY A 76 -9.73 18.78 13.07
CA GLY A 76 -11.12 18.39 12.81
C GLY A 76 -11.48 18.35 11.32
N GLN A 77 -10.94 19.27 10.52
CA GLN A 77 -11.11 19.24 9.05
C GLN A 77 -10.42 18.01 8.45
N LEU A 78 -9.19 17.70 8.89
CA LEU A 78 -8.46 16.53 8.42
C LEU A 78 -9.17 15.22 8.80
N PHE A 79 -9.68 15.11 10.02
CA PHE A 79 -10.44 13.96 10.45
C PHE A 79 -11.65 13.70 9.53
N ARG A 80 -12.44 14.73 9.24
CA ARG A 80 -13.61 14.63 8.34
C ARG A 80 -13.20 14.24 6.92
N LEU A 81 -12.16 14.91 6.36
CA LEU A 81 -11.65 14.61 5.02
C LEU A 81 -11.12 13.18 4.90
N ARG A 82 -10.39 12.70 5.91
CA ARG A 82 -9.84 11.33 5.94
C ARG A 82 -10.94 10.30 6.09
N SER A 83 -11.91 10.53 6.98
CA SER A 83 -13.03 9.61 7.19
C SER A 83 -13.87 9.45 5.93
N ALA A 84 -14.19 10.55 5.24
CA ALA A 84 -14.92 10.48 3.97
C ALA A 84 -14.10 9.78 2.86
N ARG A 85 -12.80 10.07 2.76
CA ARG A 85 -11.95 9.51 1.70
C ARG A 85 -11.57 8.04 1.89
N LEU A 86 -11.64 7.51 3.10
CA LEU A 86 -11.25 6.13 3.40
C LEU A 86 -12.45 5.25 3.75
N GLY A 87 -13.38 5.76 4.57
CA GLY A 87 -14.52 4.98 5.05
C GLY A 87 -15.54 4.65 3.97
N ILE A 88 -15.91 5.63 3.13
CA ILE A 88 -16.89 5.40 2.05
C ILE A 88 -16.37 4.38 1.02
N PRO A 89 -15.13 4.51 0.49
CA PRO A 89 -14.61 3.50 -0.42
C PRO A 89 -14.37 2.14 0.23
N LEU A 90 -14.07 2.09 1.54
CA LEU A 90 -13.94 0.82 2.27
C LEU A 90 -15.27 0.09 2.34
N LEU A 91 -16.37 0.78 2.67
CA LEU A 91 -17.71 0.18 2.70
C LEU A 91 -18.14 -0.30 1.31
N LEU A 92 -17.92 0.52 0.27
CA LEU A 92 -18.12 0.08 -1.12
C LEU A 92 -17.28 -1.17 -1.44
N GLY A 93 -16.05 -1.17 -0.96
CA GLY A 93 -15.10 -2.26 -1.03
C GLY A 93 -15.68 -3.57 -0.53
N ILE A 94 -16.05 -3.59 0.75
CA ILE A 94 -16.60 -4.75 1.46
C ILE A 94 -17.90 -5.23 0.81
N LEU A 95 -18.79 -4.32 0.44
CA LEU A 95 -20.15 -4.69 0.01
C LEU A 95 -20.25 -5.08 -1.46
N VAL A 96 -19.36 -4.57 -2.33
CA VAL A 96 -19.51 -4.68 -3.80
C VAL A 96 -18.23 -5.11 -4.50
N ILE A 97 -17.07 -4.59 -4.12
CA ILE A 97 -15.83 -4.82 -4.88
C ILE A 97 -15.18 -6.15 -4.50
N VAL A 98 -15.14 -6.49 -3.21
CA VAL A 98 -14.50 -7.71 -2.69
C VAL A 98 -15.32 -8.99 -2.91
N PRO A 99 -16.67 -9.03 -2.80
CA PRO A 99 -17.44 -10.26 -2.91
C PRO A 99 -17.19 -11.10 -4.18
N PRO A 100 -17.01 -10.51 -5.39
CA PRO A 100 -16.63 -11.29 -6.56
C PRO A 100 -15.34 -12.09 -6.38
N GLN A 101 -14.39 -11.63 -5.57
CA GLN A 101 -13.13 -12.34 -5.35
C GLN A 101 -13.37 -13.70 -4.70
N LEU A 102 -14.11 -13.71 -3.59
CA LEU A 102 -14.51 -14.94 -2.89
C LEU A 102 -15.38 -15.83 -3.79
N TYR A 103 -16.27 -15.24 -4.59
CA TYR A 103 -17.08 -16.00 -5.54
C TYR A 103 -16.22 -16.81 -6.52
N PHE A 104 -15.21 -16.19 -7.14
CA PHE A 104 -14.34 -16.91 -8.09
C PHE A 104 -13.37 -17.88 -7.41
N GLU A 105 -12.91 -17.56 -6.21
CA GLU A 105 -12.12 -18.47 -5.36
C GLU A 105 -12.89 -19.76 -5.06
N MET A 106 -14.10 -19.64 -4.48
CA MET A 106 -14.98 -20.79 -4.20
C MET A 106 -15.29 -21.57 -5.48
N ARG A 107 -15.51 -20.89 -6.61
CA ARG A 107 -15.72 -21.56 -7.90
C ARG A 107 -14.49 -22.32 -8.39
N GLN A 108 -13.27 -21.81 -8.19
CA GLN A 108 -12.06 -22.54 -8.54
C GLN A 108 -11.86 -23.75 -7.62
N ALA A 109 -12.19 -23.63 -6.34
CA ALA A 109 -12.17 -24.71 -5.37
C ALA A 109 -13.23 -25.80 -5.60
N GLY A 110 -14.17 -25.60 -6.54
CA GLY A 110 -15.27 -26.52 -6.82
C GLY A 110 -16.41 -26.45 -5.79
N GLU A 111 -16.45 -25.40 -4.99
CA GLU A 111 -17.47 -25.20 -3.96
C GLU A 111 -18.79 -24.70 -4.57
N PRO A 112 -19.94 -25.03 -3.95
CA PRO A 112 -21.23 -24.57 -4.42
C PRO A 112 -21.33 -23.05 -4.26
N THR A 113 -21.67 -22.34 -5.33
CA THR A 113 -21.85 -20.88 -5.31
C THR A 113 -23.16 -20.42 -5.96
N GLY A 114 -23.70 -21.22 -6.89
CA GLY A 114 -24.88 -20.86 -7.66
C GLY A 114 -24.66 -19.64 -8.57
N SER A 115 -25.74 -18.91 -8.83
CA SER A 115 -25.65 -17.63 -9.56
C SER A 115 -25.01 -16.55 -8.69
N TYR A 116 -24.28 -15.62 -9.29
CA TYR A 116 -23.62 -14.54 -8.56
C TYR A 116 -24.60 -13.68 -7.74
N LEU A 117 -25.82 -13.44 -8.23
CA LEU A 117 -26.81 -12.66 -7.47
C LEU A 117 -27.30 -13.39 -6.22
N ALA A 118 -27.52 -14.70 -6.31
CA ALA A 118 -27.87 -15.51 -5.14
C ALA A 118 -26.71 -15.56 -4.14
N PHE A 119 -25.48 -15.74 -4.64
CA PHE A 119 -24.26 -15.66 -3.83
C PHE A 119 -24.12 -14.32 -3.12
N TRP A 120 -24.33 -13.21 -3.82
CA TRP A 120 -24.22 -11.87 -3.23
C TRP A 120 -25.32 -11.62 -2.19
N GLY A 121 -26.55 -12.09 -2.42
CA GLY A 121 -27.61 -12.07 -1.41
C GLY A 121 -27.25 -12.87 -0.15
N ALA A 122 -26.68 -14.06 -0.32
CA ALA A 122 -26.15 -14.87 0.77
C ALA A 122 -25.00 -14.15 1.49
N TYR A 123 -24.08 -13.52 0.74
CA TYR A 123 -22.95 -12.77 1.28
C TYR A 123 -23.39 -11.60 2.16
N LEU A 124 -24.52 -10.96 1.83
CA LEU A 124 -25.10 -9.89 2.63
C LEU A 124 -25.92 -10.38 3.84
N THR A 125 -26.19 -11.68 3.94
CA THR A 125 -26.98 -12.28 5.02
C THR A 125 -26.05 -12.75 6.14
N PRO A 126 -26.12 -12.18 7.36
CA PRO A 126 -25.25 -12.57 8.47
C PRO A 126 -25.31 -14.08 8.75
N ASP A 127 -24.15 -14.68 9.01
CA ASP A 127 -24.00 -16.09 9.42
C ASP A 127 -24.60 -17.12 8.45
N HIS A 128 -24.64 -16.80 7.15
CA HIS A 128 -25.19 -17.69 6.14
C HIS A 128 -24.33 -18.98 6.02
N PRO A 129 -24.92 -20.20 6.07
CA PRO A 129 -24.19 -21.47 6.11
C PRO A 129 -23.22 -21.72 4.95
N LEU A 130 -23.47 -21.07 3.81
CA LEU A 130 -22.61 -21.12 2.63
C LEU A 130 -21.14 -20.74 2.93
N PHE A 131 -20.90 -19.95 3.96
CA PHE A 131 -19.59 -19.37 4.27
C PHE A 131 -18.98 -19.89 5.56
N ASP A 132 -19.41 -21.03 6.08
CA ASP A 132 -18.89 -21.59 7.34
C ASP A 132 -17.36 -21.75 7.35
N ALA A 133 -16.78 -22.11 6.21
CA ALA A 133 -15.33 -22.21 6.01
C ALA A 133 -14.62 -20.88 5.69
N HIS A 134 -15.39 -19.82 5.40
CA HIS A 134 -14.90 -18.53 4.88
C HIS A 134 -15.20 -17.35 5.82
N ARG A 135 -15.48 -17.61 7.09
CA ARG A 135 -15.80 -16.58 8.07
C ARG A 135 -14.53 -15.88 8.56
N THR A 136 -14.62 -14.57 8.69
CA THR A 136 -13.66 -13.71 9.37
C THR A 136 -14.14 -13.35 10.79
N PRO A 137 -13.23 -13.08 11.73
CA PRO A 137 -13.60 -12.83 13.13
C PRO A 137 -14.52 -11.61 13.37
N LEU A 138 -14.42 -10.57 12.53
CA LEU A 138 -15.10 -9.29 12.76
C LEU A 138 -16.41 -9.12 12.00
N PHE A 139 -16.55 -9.79 10.86
CA PHE A 139 -17.58 -9.47 9.87
C PHE A 139 -18.30 -10.71 9.34
N GLY A 140 -18.09 -11.88 9.97
CA GLY A 140 -18.54 -13.15 9.40
C GLY A 140 -17.93 -13.32 8.01
N GLN A 141 -18.75 -13.66 7.01
CA GLN A 141 -18.29 -13.78 5.63
C GLN A 141 -17.85 -12.46 4.97
N MET A 142 -18.28 -11.31 5.50
CA MET A 142 -17.88 -10.03 4.95
C MET A 142 -16.40 -9.77 5.25
N THR A 143 -15.67 -9.16 4.33
CA THR A 143 -14.23 -8.89 4.53
C THR A 143 -13.77 -7.71 3.70
N TRP A 144 -12.77 -6.98 4.20
CA TRP A 144 -12.07 -5.96 3.41
C TRP A 144 -11.01 -6.56 2.49
N ASN A 145 -10.54 -7.78 2.77
CA ASN A 145 -9.49 -8.44 2.02
C ASN A 145 -8.29 -7.49 1.72
N HIS A 146 -7.92 -7.26 0.47
CA HIS A 146 -6.82 -6.38 0.05
C HIS A 146 -6.98 -4.91 0.44
N LEU A 147 -8.17 -4.52 0.86
CA LEU A 147 -8.50 -3.19 1.35
C LEU A 147 -8.13 -2.98 2.82
N TRP A 148 -7.55 -3.97 3.50
CA TRP A 148 -7.10 -3.87 4.90
C TRP A 148 -6.21 -2.64 5.18
N PHE A 149 -5.47 -2.15 4.17
CA PHE A 149 -4.64 -0.95 4.32
C PHE A 149 -5.47 0.30 4.68
N LEU A 150 -6.73 0.41 4.25
CA LEU A 150 -7.60 1.57 4.49
C LEU A 150 -7.96 1.77 5.98
N PRO A 151 -8.51 0.77 6.70
CA PRO A 151 -8.81 0.93 8.12
C PRO A 151 -7.56 1.19 8.95
N TYR A 152 -6.43 0.54 8.65
CA TYR A 152 -5.14 0.80 9.30
C TYR A 152 -4.72 2.25 9.09
N LEU A 153 -4.76 2.72 7.84
CA LEU A 153 -4.42 4.09 7.49
C LEU A 153 -5.33 5.11 8.19
N TRP A 154 -6.61 4.82 8.33
CA TRP A 154 -7.55 5.66 9.04
C TRP A 154 -7.21 5.73 10.54
N CYS A 155 -7.07 4.58 11.21
CA CYS A 155 -6.70 4.50 12.64
C CYS A 155 -5.39 5.24 12.92
N TYR A 156 -4.35 4.99 12.13
CA TYR A 156 -3.05 5.66 12.31
C TYR A 156 -3.13 7.15 12.05
N SER A 157 -3.94 7.59 11.08
CA SER A 157 -4.18 9.02 10.86
C SER A 157 -4.83 9.67 12.08
N VAL A 158 -5.81 9.02 12.71
CA VAL A 158 -6.47 9.54 13.92
C VAL A 158 -5.49 9.60 15.09
N ILE A 159 -4.77 8.52 15.37
CA ILE A 159 -3.77 8.46 16.45
C ILE A 159 -2.73 9.57 16.27
N VAL A 160 -2.16 9.73 15.07
CA VAL A 160 -1.15 10.75 14.81
C VAL A 160 -1.72 12.16 14.83
N LEU A 161 -2.97 12.38 14.42
CA LEU A 161 -3.62 13.68 14.55
C LEU A 161 -3.76 14.09 16.03
N LEU A 162 -4.18 13.17 16.90
CA LEU A 162 -4.27 13.40 18.34
C LEU A 162 -2.90 13.67 18.97
N LEU A 163 -1.87 12.91 18.56
CA LEU A 163 -0.50 13.07 19.04
C LEU A 163 0.29 14.19 18.34
N SER A 164 -0.31 14.86 17.35
CA SER A 164 0.42 15.79 16.48
C SER A 164 1.10 16.95 17.22
N PRO A 165 0.55 17.54 18.31
CA PRO A 165 1.26 18.60 19.05
C PRO A 165 2.58 18.10 19.64
N LEU A 166 2.56 16.91 20.26
CA LEU A 166 3.75 16.27 20.82
C LEU A 166 4.75 15.91 19.71
N LEU A 167 4.28 15.24 18.65
CA LEU A 167 5.13 14.85 17.53
C LEU A 167 5.78 16.06 16.82
N ASN A 168 5.07 17.19 16.75
CA ASN A 168 5.62 18.43 16.20
C ASN A 168 6.71 19.03 17.10
N HIS A 169 6.52 19.00 18.42
CA HIS A 169 7.55 19.43 19.36
C HIS A 169 8.82 18.57 19.22
N VAL A 170 8.64 17.25 19.17
CA VAL A 170 9.69 16.26 18.99
C VAL A 170 10.43 16.42 17.65
N ALA A 171 9.72 16.68 16.55
CA ALA A 171 10.32 16.89 15.24
C ALA A 171 11.27 18.11 15.19
N ASN A 172 11.05 19.09 16.09
CA ASN A 172 11.79 20.34 16.15
C ASN A 172 12.93 20.35 17.18
N SER A 173 13.04 19.34 18.06
CA SER A 173 13.97 19.33 19.21
C SER A 173 15.44 18.95 18.88
N GLY A 174 15.87 19.08 17.61
CA GLY A 174 17.26 18.86 17.20
C GLY A 174 17.72 17.39 17.06
N GLY A 175 16.84 16.41 17.36
CA GLY A 175 17.15 14.97 17.36
C GLY A 175 17.15 14.25 16.00
N LEU A 176 17.41 14.93 14.87
CA LEU A 176 17.20 14.35 13.52
C LEU A 176 17.90 12.99 13.30
N ARG A 177 19.11 12.80 13.83
CA ARG A 177 19.83 11.52 13.73
C ARG A 177 19.13 10.40 14.50
N LEU A 178 18.57 10.71 15.67
CA LEU A 178 17.78 9.76 16.45
C LEU A 178 16.51 9.38 15.70
N TRP A 179 15.74 10.36 15.22
CA TRP A 179 14.48 10.13 14.49
C TRP A 179 14.68 9.38 13.17
N LEU A 180 15.86 9.48 12.56
CA LEU A 180 16.20 8.73 11.35
C LEU A 180 16.41 7.24 11.62
N TRP A 181 16.95 6.86 12.78
CA TRP A 181 17.27 5.45 13.08
C TRP A 181 16.31 4.80 14.08
N LEU A 182 15.49 5.58 14.78
CA LEU A 182 14.43 5.09 15.65
C LEU A 182 13.49 4.09 14.95
N PRO A 183 13.04 4.30 13.69
CA PRO A 183 12.22 3.31 13.00
C PRO A 183 12.94 1.97 12.88
N CYS A 184 14.23 1.96 12.54
CA CYS A 184 15.00 0.73 12.46
C CYS A 184 15.05 -0.02 13.81
N LEU A 185 15.22 0.69 14.92
CA LEU A 185 15.20 0.10 16.27
C LEU A 185 13.83 -0.51 16.61
N VAL A 186 12.75 0.22 16.35
CA VAL A 186 11.37 -0.24 16.60
C VAL A 186 11.04 -1.44 15.72
N LEU A 187 11.44 -1.43 14.45
CA LEU A 187 11.26 -2.55 13.52
C LEU A 187 12.00 -3.80 13.99
N SER A 188 13.26 -3.67 14.45
CA SER A 188 14.01 -4.79 15.01
C SER A 188 13.35 -5.34 16.27
N ALA A 189 12.94 -4.46 17.20
CA ALA A 189 12.25 -4.88 18.42
C ALA A 189 10.90 -5.58 18.12
N ALA A 190 10.15 -5.07 17.14
CA ALA A 190 8.90 -5.69 16.71
C ALA A 190 9.13 -7.08 16.10
N ASN A 191 10.12 -7.24 15.22
CA ASN A 191 10.44 -8.54 14.64
C ASN A 191 10.87 -9.54 15.72
N LEU A 192 11.75 -9.14 16.63
CA LEU A 192 12.25 -10.03 17.69
C LEU A 192 11.19 -10.39 18.75
N GLY A 193 10.32 -9.46 19.12
CA GLY A 193 9.40 -9.63 20.24
C GLY A 193 7.99 -10.07 19.85
N LEU A 194 7.47 -9.59 18.72
CA LEU A 194 6.06 -9.73 18.37
C LEU A 194 5.80 -10.71 17.22
N ARG A 195 6.72 -10.85 16.26
CA ARG A 195 6.47 -11.60 15.02
C ARG A 195 6.06 -13.05 15.25
N ALA A 196 6.70 -13.74 16.20
CA ALA A 196 6.42 -15.14 16.51
C ALA A 196 5.05 -15.35 17.19
N HIS A 197 4.60 -14.37 17.98
CA HIS A 197 3.34 -14.45 18.75
C HIS A 197 2.15 -13.86 18.00
N PHE A 198 2.41 -12.91 17.10
CA PHE A 198 1.41 -12.17 16.34
C PHE A 198 1.79 -12.19 14.85
N PRO A 199 1.58 -13.32 14.15
CA PRO A 199 1.74 -13.36 12.71
C PRO A 199 0.78 -12.36 12.05
N THR A 200 1.16 -11.84 10.88
CA THR A 200 0.37 -10.81 10.21
C THR A 200 -0.95 -11.39 9.68
N THR A 201 -2.07 -10.97 10.28
CA THR A 201 -3.43 -11.44 9.94
C THR A 201 -4.24 -10.44 9.12
N HIS A 202 -3.85 -9.16 9.13
CA HIS A 202 -4.63 -8.06 8.57
C HIS A 202 -6.02 -7.86 9.21
N ALA A 203 -6.23 -8.35 10.45
CA ALA A 203 -7.51 -8.32 11.17
C ALA A 203 -7.71 -7.09 12.07
N LEU A 204 -6.86 -6.06 11.96
CA LEU A 204 -6.93 -4.74 12.62
C LEU A 204 -6.87 -4.70 14.14
N LEU A 205 -7.41 -5.68 14.88
CA LEU A 205 -7.49 -5.62 16.35
C LEU A 205 -6.38 -6.39 17.05
N ASP A 206 -5.91 -7.49 16.46
CA ASP A 206 -4.94 -8.42 17.05
C ASP A 206 -3.62 -8.50 16.26
N ASP A 207 -3.43 -7.63 15.27
CA ASP A 207 -2.29 -7.63 14.34
C ASP A 207 -1.09 -6.83 14.88
N TRP A 208 -0.69 -7.12 16.13
CA TRP A 208 0.24 -6.29 16.91
C TRP A 208 1.62 -6.12 16.28
N HIS A 209 2.17 -7.16 15.64
CA HIS A 209 3.42 -7.06 14.90
C HIS A 209 3.30 -6.04 13.75
N ASN A 210 2.26 -6.16 12.93
CA ASN A 210 2.02 -5.25 11.81
C ASN A 210 1.68 -3.83 12.29
N HIS A 211 1.01 -3.68 13.43
CA HIS A 211 0.80 -2.38 14.06
C HIS A 211 2.11 -1.71 14.44
N ALA A 212 3.01 -2.43 15.11
CA ALA A 212 4.32 -1.91 15.49
C ALA A 212 5.13 -1.47 14.26
N VAL A 213 5.14 -2.29 13.20
CA VAL A 213 5.83 -1.97 11.94
C VAL A 213 5.19 -0.78 11.21
N SER A 214 3.89 -0.85 10.96
CA SER A 214 3.20 0.11 10.10
C SER A 214 3.00 1.47 10.76
N LEU A 215 2.63 1.51 12.05
CA LEU A 215 2.44 2.76 12.79
C LEU A 215 3.78 3.49 13.01
N SER A 216 4.86 2.76 13.32
CA SER A 216 6.18 3.37 13.50
C SER A 216 6.69 4.03 12.22
N LEU A 217 6.50 3.39 11.06
CA LEU A 217 6.84 3.96 9.77
C LEU A 217 5.94 5.12 9.38
N PHE A 218 4.65 5.06 9.71
CA PHE A 218 3.74 6.19 9.53
C PHE A 218 4.19 7.40 10.36
N ILE A 219 4.54 7.21 11.64
CA ILE A 219 5.09 8.25 12.50
C ILE A 219 6.43 8.76 11.95
N ALA A 220 7.31 7.88 11.49
CA ALA A 220 8.58 8.26 10.87
C ALA A 220 8.36 9.19 9.66
N GLY A 221 7.41 8.84 8.79
CA GLY A 221 7.01 9.68 7.67
C GLY A 221 6.53 11.06 8.12
N PHE A 222 5.70 11.10 9.16
CA PHE A 222 5.20 12.36 9.73
C PHE A 222 6.33 13.24 10.30
N LEU A 223 7.25 12.64 11.06
CA LEU A 223 8.37 13.35 11.68
C LEU A 223 9.36 13.88 10.65
N LEU A 224 9.71 13.09 9.63
CA LEU A 224 10.80 13.38 8.69
C LEU A 224 10.38 14.20 7.46
N ALA A 225 9.08 14.40 7.22
CA ALA A 225 8.59 15.06 6.01
C ALA A 225 9.07 16.52 5.85
N GLY A 226 9.27 17.24 6.97
CA GLY A 226 9.66 18.64 6.98
C GLY A 226 11.16 18.93 6.82
N HIS A 227 12.02 17.93 6.99
CA HIS A 227 13.48 18.14 7.06
C HIS A 227 14.13 18.18 5.67
N THR A 228 14.12 19.33 5.00
CA THR A 228 14.68 19.50 3.64
C THR A 228 16.13 19.02 3.48
N ARG A 229 16.98 19.25 4.51
CA ARG A 229 18.38 18.78 4.52
C ARG A 229 18.49 17.26 4.50
N LEU A 230 17.58 16.55 5.18
CA LEU A 230 17.53 15.09 5.15
C LEU A 230 17.21 14.61 3.74
N TRP A 231 16.15 15.13 3.13
CA TRP A 231 15.74 14.75 1.77
C TRP A 231 16.84 15.00 0.73
N ALA A 232 17.53 16.14 0.83
CA ALA A 232 18.70 16.41 -0.01
C ALA A 232 19.83 15.39 0.23
N SER A 233 20.06 14.98 1.49
CA SER A 233 21.05 13.95 1.82
C SER A 233 20.68 12.57 1.29
N LEU A 234 19.42 12.16 1.40
CA LEU A 234 18.92 10.91 0.82
C LEU A 234 19.09 10.90 -0.70
N ALA A 235 18.79 12.02 -1.37
CA ALA A 235 19.03 12.15 -2.80
C ALA A 235 20.52 12.02 -3.16
N ARG A 236 21.44 12.59 -2.36
CA ARG A 236 22.88 12.45 -2.59
C ARG A 236 23.35 10.99 -2.45
N HIS A 237 22.92 10.29 -1.39
CA HIS A 237 23.32 8.91 -1.08
C HIS A 237 22.39 7.83 -1.67
N ARG A 238 21.54 8.17 -2.64
CA ARG A 238 20.52 7.27 -3.18
C ARG A 238 21.08 5.93 -3.68
N TRP A 239 22.27 5.94 -4.28
CA TRP A 239 22.92 4.73 -4.79
C TRP A 239 23.56 3.92 -3.68
N ASP A 240 24.26 4.55 -2.72
CA ASP A 240 24.83 3.88 -1.55
C ASP A 240 23.73 3.15 -0.75
N LEU A 241 22.59 3.82 -0.53
CA LEU A 241 21.43 3.25 0.14
C LEU A 241 20.81 2.09 -0.65
N SER A 242 20.73 2.21 -1.97
CA SER A 242 20.20 1.16 -2.84
C SER A 242 21.11 -0.07 -2.84
N ILE A 243 22.42 0.13 -2.94
CA ILE A 243 23.43 -0.94 -2.89
C ILE A 243 23.37 -1.64 -1.54
N ALA A 244 23.30 -0.89 -0.43
CA ALA A 244 23.15 -1.46 0.90
C ALA A 244 21.84 -2.26 1.04
N ALA A 245 20.72 -1.77 0.51
CA ALA A 245 19.45 -2.49 0.52
C ALA A 245 19.53 -3.79 -0.29
N PHE A 246 20.11 -3.76 -1.50
CA PHE A 246 20.31 -4.98 -2.30
C PHE A 246 21.27 -5.96 -1.62
N PHE A 247 22.35 -5.48 -1.01
CA PHE A 247 23.30 -6.31 -0.29
C PHE A 247 22.64 -7.01 0.91
N CYS A 248 21.91 -6.27 1.75
CA CYS A 248 21.16 -6.85 2.87
C CYS A 248 20.12 -7.87 2.40
N TYR A 249 19.45 -7.62 1.27
CA TYR A 249 18.50 -8.56 0.68
C TYR A 249 19.19 -9.83 0.19
N GLY A 250 20.31 -9.70 -0.54
CA GLY A 250 21.11 -10.83 -1.01
C GLY A 250 21.64 -11.67 0.15
N MET A 251 22.12 -11.04 1.21
CA MET A 251 22.54 -11.73 2.44
C MET A 251 21.38 -12.50 3.08
N MET A 252 20.19 -11.90 3.15
CA MET A 252 19.00 -12.58 3.68
C MET A 252 18.61 -13.79 2.83
N MET A 253 18.64 -13.68 1.50
CA MET A 253 18.36 -14.80 0.59
C MET A 253 19.41 -15.91 0.70
N ALA A 254 20.68 -15.56 0.84
CA ALA A 254 21.76 -16.53 1.04
C ALA A 254 21.57 -17.30 2.36
N LEU A 255 21.20 -16.62 3.44
CA LEU A 255 20.93 -17.24 4.73
C LEU A 255 19.71 -18.19 4.68
N PHE A 256 18.63 -17.80 4.01
CA PHE A 256 17.47 -18.68 3.81
C PHE A 256 17.74 -19.87 2.88
N SER A 257 18.84 -19.86 2.12
CA SER A 257 19.21 -20.97 1.25
C SER A 257 20.14 -21.97 1.92
N LEU A 258 20.56 -21.71 3.17
CA LEU A 258 21.36 -22.65 3.94
C LEU A 258 20.48 -23.84 4.36
N PRO A 259 20.98 -25.09 4.28
CA PRO A 259 20.25 -26.25 4.76
C PRO A 259 19.93 -26.11 6.26
N GLU A 260 18.70 -26.38 6.67
CA GLU A 260 18.30 -26.48 8.09
C GLU A 260 19.20 -27.49 8.84
N THR A 261 19.77 -28.47 8.13
CA THR A 261 20.60 -29.55 8.68
C THR A 261 22.09 -29.20 8.84
N THR A 262 22.48 -27.93 9.01
CA THR A 262 23.91 -27.62 9.25
C THR A 262 24.44 -28.22 10.56
N GLY A 263 23.58 -28.79 11.42
CA GLY A 263 23.99 -29.47 12.65
C GLY A 263 24.61 -28.54 13.68
N LEU A 264 24.41 -27.23 13.49
CA LEU A 264 24.81 -26.19 14.42
C LEU A 264 23.73 -26.18 15.51
N GLY A 265 24.05 -26.63 16.72
CA GLY A 265 23.04 -26.87 17.78
C GLY A 265 22.09 -25.69 18.04
N GLU A 266 20.93 -25.98 18.66
CA GLU A 266 19.74 -25.10 18.82
C GLU A 266 20.04 -23.63 19.16
N GLY A 267 21.10 -23.36 19.94
CA GLY A 267 21.51 -21.99 20.25
C GLY A 267 21.96 -21.18 19.02
N VAL A 268 22.72 -21.79 18.10
CA VAL A 268 23.22 -21.14 16.88
C VAL A 268 22.09 -20.83 15.91
N GLU A 269 21.10 -21.73 15.80
CA GLU A 269 19.89 -21.52 15.02
C GLU A 269 19.07 -20.33 15.56
N LEU A 270 18.87 -20.26 16.88
CA LEU A 270 18.18 -19.14 17.51
C LEU A 270 18.88 -17.79 17.29
N TRP A 271 20.21 -17.74 17.39
CA TRP A 271 20.98 -16.53 17.08
C TRP A 271 20.91 -16.16 15.60
N GLY A 272 20.87 -17.17 14.71
CA GLY A 272 20.64 -16.99 13.28
C GLY A 272 19.29 -16.34 12.97
N ASP A 273 18.20 -16.85 13.54
CA ASP A 273 16.86 -16.31 13.34
C ASP A 273 16.72 -14.87 13.82
N ARG A 274 17.26 -14.58 15.01
CA ARG A 274 17.28 -13.22 15.56
C ARG A 274 18.09 -12.25 14.70
N PHE A 275 19.19 -12.74 14.11
CA PHE A 275 19.99 -11.95 13.18
C PHE A 275 19.21 -11.66 11.90
N ILE A 276 18.52 -12.66 11.33
CA ILE A 276 17.66 -12.50 10.15
C ILE A 276 16.53 -11.50 10.43
N ASP A 277 15.91 -11.52 11.60
CA ASP A 277 14.86 -10.58 11.98
C ASP A 277 15.36 -9.14 12.08
N CYS A 278 16.56 -8.93 12.62
CA CYS A 278 17.21 -7.62 12.61
C CYS A 278 17.58 -7.19 11.19
N LEU A 279 18.12 -8.12 10.39
CA LEU A 279 18.48 -7.86 9.00
C LEU A 279 17.25 -7.46 8.18
N ARG A 280 16.10 -8.09 8.43
CA ARG A 280 14.82 -7.75 7.80
C ARG A 280 14.39 -6.32 8.13
N ALA A 281 14.54 -5.89 9.38
CA ALA A 281 14.24 -4.52 9.81
C ALA A 281 15.17 -3.49 9.13
N VAL A 282 16.48 -3.77 9.12
CA VAL A 282 17.48 -2.91 8.47
C VAL A 282 17.20 -2.82 6.97
N ASN A 283 16.98 -3.95 6.30
CA ASN A 283 16.70 -3.99 4.87
C ASN A 283 15.44 -3.21 4.50
N LEU A 284 14.37 -3.39 5.27
CA LEU A 284 13.13 -2.62 5.10
C LEU A 284 13.38 -1.11 5.18
N TRP A 285 14.11 -0.67 6.21
CA TRP A 285 14.39 0.74 6.39
C TRP A 285 15.28 1.31 5.28
N LEU A 286 16.32 0.58 4.89
CA LEU A 286 17.20 0.96 3.77
C LEU A 286 16.42 1.14 2.47
N TRP A 287 15.48 0.24 2.17
CA TRP A 287 14.61 0.37 0.99
C TRP A 287 13.77 1.64 1.02
N ILE A 288 13.15 1.96 2.17
CA ILE A 288 12.36 3.19 2.30
C ILE A 288 13.23 4.43 2.07
N LEU A 289 14.43 4.49 2.68
CA LEU A 289 15.36 5.60 2.50
C LEU A 289 15.87 5.72 1.06
N ALA A 290 16.25 4.60 0.43
CA ALA A 290 16.73 4.54 -0.93
C ALA A 290 15.67 5.04 -1.93
N LEU A 291 14.43 4.52 -1.82
CA LEU A 291 13.33 4.89 -2.69
C LEU A 291 12.89 6.35 -2.50
N CYS A 292 12.94 6.86 -1.27
CA CYS A 292 12.75 8.29 -1.00
C CYS A 292 13.84 9.13 -1.67
N GLY A 293 15.11 8.73 -1.58
CA GLY A 293 16.23 9.42 -2.23
C GLY A 293 16.15 9.41 -3.76
N LEU A 294 15.85 8.25 -4.35
CA LEU A 294 15.63 8.08 -5.79
C LEU A 294 14.47 8.94 -6.28
N ALA A 295 13.31 8.91 -5.60
CA ALA A 295 12.15 9.71 -5.96
C ALA A 295 12.41 11.22 -5.81
N HIS A 296 13.10 11.64 -4.75
CA HIS A 296 13.42 13.05 -4.54
C HIS A 296 14.35 13.60 -5.63
N HIS A 297 15.31 12.78 -6.09
CA HIS A 297 16.24 13.18 -7.14
C HIS A 297 15.59 13.15 -8.54
N PHE A 298 14.93 12.04 -8.90
CA PHE A 298 14.45 11.84 -10.27
C PHE A 298 13.00 12.30 -10.49
N LEU A 299 12.13 12.27 -9.47
CA LEU A 299 10.69 12.42 -9.64
C LEU A 299 10.14 13.72 -9.04
N ASN A 300 10.99 14.64 -8.60
CA ASN A 300 10.53 15.92 -8.04
C ASN A 300 10.17 16.97 -9.12
N ARG A 301 9.27 16.59 -10.04
CA ARG A 301 8.80 17.44 -11.14
C ARG A 301 7.29 17.29 -11.36
N ASP A 302 6.62 18.40 -11.69
CA ASP A 302 5.21 18.36 -12.08
C ASP A 302 5.05 17.96 -13.56
N SER A 303 4.02 17.18 -13.88
CA SER A 303 3.68 16.83 -15.25
C SER A 303 2.19 16.49 -15.38
N ARG A 304 1.67 16.49 -16.62
CA ARG A 304 0.30 16.05 -16.89
C ARG A 304 0.10 14.59 -16.47
N ALA A 305 1.06 13.72 -16.80
CA ALA A 305 1.05 12.32 -16.42
C ALA A 305 0.97 12.13 -14.90
N ARG A 306 1.79 12.87 -14.12
CA ARG A 306 1.76 12.81 -12.66
C ARG A 306 0.37 13.10 -12.11
N ARG A 307 -0.26 14.20 -12.57
CA ARG A 307 -1.58 14.63 -12.10
C ARG A 307 -2.64 13.57 -12.38
N TYR A 308 -2.61 12.98 -13.57
CA TYR A 308 -3.51 11.89 -13.95
C TYR A 308 -3.30 10.66 -13.07
N VAL A 309 -2.07 10.14 -12.99
CA VAL A 309 -1.77 8.91 -12.24
C VAL A 309 -2.05 9.10 -10.75
N THR A 310 -1.74 10.26 -10.18
CA THR A 310 -2.02 10.57 -8.77
C THR A 310 -3.53 10.55 -8.45
N GLU A 311 -4.37 10.92 -9.42
CA GLU A 311 -5.83 10.84 -9.28
C GLU A 311 -6.34 9.40 -9.52
N ALA A 312 -5.77 8.69 -10.49
CA ALA A 312 -6.18 7.35 -10.89
C ALA A 312 -5.78 6.24 -9.90
N VAL A 313 -4.65 6.40 -9.22
CA VAL A 313 -4.03 5.33 -8.42
C VAL A 313 -4.94 4.78 -7.33
N TYR A 314 -5.77 5.61 -6.71
CA TYR A 314 -6.64 5.18 -5.61
C TYR A 314 -7.83 4.35 -6.12
N PRO A 315 -8.59 4.78 -7.15
CA PRO A 315 -9.53 3.92 -7.86
C PRO A 315 -8.92 2.62 -8.40
N TRP A 316 -7.72 2.68 -8.98
CA TRP A 316 -7.02 1.49 -9.45
C TRP A 316 -6.73 0.52 -8.30
N TYR A 317 -6.24 1.03 -7.17
CA TYR A 317 -6.04 0.23 -5.97
C TYR A 317 -7.34 -0.42 -5.47
N LEU A 318 -8.49 0.26 -5.55
CA LEU A 318 -9.77 -0.36 -5.16
C LEU A 318 -10.13 -1.51 -6.10
N LEU A 319 -10.03 -1.31 -7.42
CA LEU A 319 -10.54 -2.24 -8.43
C LEU A 319 -9.61 -3.41 -8.77
N HIS A 320 -8.30 -3.20 -8.72
CA HIS A 320 -7.34 -4.08 -9.40
C HIS A 320 -7.47 -5.56 -9.05
N GLN A 321 -7.57 -5.88 -7.76
CA GLN A 321 -7.55 -7.27 -7.33
C GLN A 321 -8.78 -8.04 -7.78
N THR A 322 -9.96 -7.42 -7.71
CA THR A 322 -11.20 -8.02 -8.22
C THR A 322 -11.11 -8.30 -9.71
N ILE A 323 -10.51 -7.37 -10.48
CA ILE A 323 -10.28 -7.57 -11.92
C ILE A 323 -9.26 -8.68 -12.15
N THR A 324 -8.16 -8.71 -11.39
CA THR A 324 -7.12 -9.76 -11.46
C THR A 324 -7.71 -11.13 -11.15
N VAL A 325 -8.51 -11.27 -10.09
CA VAL A 325 -9.14 -12.54 -9.70
C VAL A 325 -10.15 -12.99 -10.76
N TRP A 326 -11.02 -12.09 -11.22
CA TRP A 326 -11.99 -12.38 -12.28
C TRP A 326 -11.30 -12.82 -13.58
N ALA A 327 -10.31 -12.05 -14.05
CA ALA A 327 -9.58 -12.38 -15.28
C ALA A 327 -8.76 -13.66 -15.12
N GLY A 328 -8.08 -13.81 -13.98
CA GLY A 328 -7.26 -14.98 -13.65
C GLY A 328 -8.08 -16.27 -13.67
N PHE A 329 -9.28 -16.26 -13.10
CA PHE A 329 -10.17 -17.43 -13.09
C PHE A 329 -10.48 -17.97 -14.49
N TYR A 330 -10.76 -17.08 -15.45
CA TYR A 330 -11.04 -17.49 -16.82
C TYR A 330 -9.75 -17.84 -17.59
N LEU A 331 -8.70 -17.03 -17.43
CA LEU A 331 -7.43 -17.25 -18.14
C LEU A 331 -6.77 -18.58 -17.74
N SER A 332 -6.84 -18.97 -16.47
CA SER A 332 -6.27 -20.24 -15.98
C SER A 332 -6.91 -21.48 -16.60
N GLN A 333 -8.11 -21.35 -17.18
CA GLN A 333 -8.83 -22.45 -17.83
C GLN A 333 -8.45 -22.61 -19.31
N MET A 334 -7.72 -21.65 -19.89
CA MET A 334 -7.47 -21.57 -21.34
C MET A 334 -6.13 -22.20 -21.77
N ALA A 335 -5.32 -22.71 -20.83
CA ALA A 335 -4.03 -23.36 -21.10
C ALA A 335 -3.08 -22.53 -21.99
N LEU A 336 -2.96 -21.22 -21.70
CA LEU A 336 -2.26 -20.23 -22.54
C LEU A 336 -0.73 -20.28 -22.43
N GLY A 337 -0.19 -21.10 -21.53
CA GLY A 337 1.24 -21.20 -21.27
C GLY A 337 1.79 -20.08 -20.36
N PRO A 338 3.05 -20.22 -19.90
CA PRO A 338 3.67 -19.36 -18.89
C PRO A 338 4.02 -17.94 -19.37
N VAL A 339 3.78 -17.62 -20.65
CA VAL A 339 4.08 -16.31 -21.25
C VAL A 339 2.80 -15.54 -21.53
N TRP A 340 1.85 -16.15 -22.25
CA TRP A 340 0.63 -15.44 -22.64
C TRP A 340 -0.35 -15.27 -21.49
N GLU A 341 -0.45 -16.23 -20.57
CA GLU A 341 -1.37 -16.12 -19.43
C GLU A 341 -1.03 -14.90 -18.54
N PRO A 342 0.22 -14.71 -18.06
CA PRO A 342 0.56 -13.54 -17.25
C PRO A 342 0.46 -12.22 -18.01
N LEU A 343 0.84 -12.20 -19.31
CA LEU A 343 0.76 -10.99 -20.12
C LEU A 343 -0.69 -10.52 -20.32
N LEU A 344 -1.60 -11.47 -20.59
CA LEU A 344 -3.02 -11.18 -20.73
C LEU A 344 -3.63 -10.78 -19.38
N LEU A 345 -3.23 -11.41 -18.28
CA LEU A 345 -3.69 -11.04 -16.94
C LEU A 345 -3.30 -9.60 -16.59
N VAL A 346 -2.02 -9.24 -16.73
CA VAL A 346 -1.53 -7.88 -16.45
C VAL A 346 -2.22 -6.86 -17.37
N SER A 347 -2.39 -7.20 -18.64
CA SER A 347 -3.07 -6.33 -19.61
C SER A 347 -4.55 -6.13 -19.26
N ALA A 348 -5.27 -7.21 -18.92
CA ALA A 348 -6.67 -7.16 -18.52
C ALA A 348 -6.86 -6.34 -17.22
N THR A 349 -6.01 -6.54 -16.21
CA THR A 349 -6.04 -5.77 -14.97
C THR A 349 -5.74 -4.29 -15.23
N GLY A 350 -4.72 -3.97 -16.02
CA GLY A 350 -4.34 -2.60 -16.36
C GLY A 350 -5.42 -1.87 -17.15
N LEU A 351 -5.93 -2.50 -18.22
CA LEU A 351 -7.01 -1.95 -19.05
C LEU A 351 -8.31 -1.83 -18.28
N GLY A 352 -8.68 -2.83 -17.48
CA GLY A 352 -9.86 -2.80 -16.63
C GLY A 352 -9.80 -1.67 -15.60
N CYS A 353 -8.66 -1.47 -14.94
CA CYS A 353 -8.45 -0.33 -14.05
C CYS A 353 -8.55 1.02 -14.79
N ALA A 354 -7.94 1.13 -15.97
CA ALA A 354 -7.97 2.34 -16.78
C ALA A 354 -9.39 2.71 -17.22
N LEU A 355 -10.12 1.75 -17.79
CA LEU A 355 -11.51 1.91 -18.22
C LEU A 355 -12.42 2.22 -17.02
N GLY A 356 -12.27 1.46 -15.92
CA GLY A 356 -13.02 1.69 -14.69
C GLY A 356 -12.81 3.10 -14.14
N PHE A 357 -11.56 3.57 -14.11
CA PHE A 357 -11.25 4.93 -13.69
C PHE A 357 -11.90 6.00 -14.60
N GLU A 358 -11.85 5.80 -15.93
CA GLU A 358 -12.46 6.71 -16.88
C GLU A 358 -13.99 6.77 -16.75
N VAL A 359 -14.65 5.69 -16.31
CA VAL A 359 -16.07 5.71 -15.95
C VAL A 359 -16.29 6.42 -14.61
N ILE A 360 -15.52 6.06 -13.57
CA ILE A 360 -15.64 6.62 -12.22
C ILE A 360 -15.46 8.13 -12.21
N ARG A 361 -14.53 8.67 -13.01
CA ARG A 361 -14.23 10.10 -13.00
C ARG A 361 -15.28 10.96 -13.71
N ARG A 362 -16.23 10.38 -14.45
CA ARG A 362 -17.26 11.11 -15.22
C ARG A 362 -18.37 11.67 -14.35
N PHE A 363 -18.80 10.94 -13.32
CA PHE A 363 -19.95 11.34 -12.49
C PHE A 363 -19.53 11.77 -11.09
N GLY A 364 -20.17 12.80 -10.54
CA GLY A 364 -19.86 13.31 -9.20
C GLY A 364 -20.06 12.26 -8.10
N PHE A 365 -21.13 11.46 -8.21
CA PHE A 365 -21.45 10.41 -7.24
C PHE A 365 -20.41 9.27 -7.24
N SER A 366 -20.00 8.78 -8.40
CA SER A 366 -18.94 7.76 -8.50
C SER A 366 -17.60 8.29 -8.01
N ARG A 367 -17.27 9.56 -8.29
CA ARG A 367 -16.07 10.20 -7.73
C ARG A 367 -16.08 10.16 -6.21
N TRP A 368 -17.21 10.53 -5.59
CA TRP A 368 -17.37 10.51 -4.14
C TRP A 368 -17.25 9.08 -3.56
N LEU A 369 -17.92 8.11 -4.17
CA LEU A 369 -17.86 6.70 -3.77
C LEU A 369 -16.44 6.12 -3.79
N PHE A 370 -15.62 6.54 -4.76
CA PHE A 370 -14.21 6.12 -4.90
C PHE A 370 -13.22 7.09 -4.23
N GLY A 371 -13.69 7.98 -3.35
CA GLY A 371 -12.83 8.86 -2.54
C GLY A 371 -12.11 9.97 -3.33
N LEU A 372 -12.54 10.23 -4.57
CA LEU A 372 -12.04 11.33 -5.39
C LEU A 372 -12.67 12.66 -4.97
N GLY A 373 -11.91 13.76 -5.13
CA GLY A 373 -12.44 15.10 -4.90
C GLY A 373 -13.52 15.48 -5.93
N PRO A 374 -14.32 16.52 -5.67
CA PRO A 374 -15.29 17.03 -6.65
C PRO A 374 -14.55 17.33 -7.98
N GLY A 375 -15.17 16.95 -9.10
CA GLY A 375 -14.59 17.20 -10.42
C GLY A 375 -14.31 18.68 -10.60
N ARG A 376 -13.27 19.03 -11.37
CA ARG A 376 -13.08 20.41 -11.83
C ARG A 376 -14.26 20.74 -12.75
N THR A 377 -15.38 21.17 -12.17
CA THR A 377 -16.41 21.87 -12.93
C THR A 377 -15.73 23.10 -13.50
N SER A 378 -15.88 23.31 -14.81
CA SER A 378 -15.41 24.48 -15.53
C SER A 378 -16.05 25.75 -14.95
N LYS A 379 -15.48 26.26 -13.86
CA LYS A 379 -15.78 27.58 -13.30
C LYS A 379 -14.49 28.40 -13.25
N THR A 380 -13.73 28.39 -14.34
CA THR A 380 -12.55 29.25 -14.54
C THR A 380 -12.75 30.10 -15.79
N HIS A 381 -13.86 30.85 -15.82
CA HIS A 381 -14.07 31.90 -16.83
C HIS A 381 -14.86 33.09 -16.27
N GLN A 382 -14.61 33.51 -15.03
CA GLN A 382 -15.21 34.75 -14.51
C GLN A 382 -14.44 35.49 -13.40
N GLN A 383 -13.11 35.34 -13.34
CA GLN A 383 -12.25 36.22 -12.50
C GLN A 383 -10.99 36.70 -13.25
N SER A 384 -11.11 36.91 -14.56
CA SER A 384 -10.08 37.49 -15.43
C SER A 384 -10.66 38.67 -16.21
N ALA A 385 -11.13 39.68 -15.50
CA ALA A 385 -11.46 40.99 -16.07
C ALA A 385 -11.27 42.05 -14.97
N ALA A 386 -10.03 42.22 -14.52
CA ALA A 386 -9.60 43.50 -13.97
C ALA A 386 -8.89 44.25 -15.13
N PRO A 387 -9.39 45.41 -15.57
CA PRO A 387 -8.71 46.17 -16.62
C PRO A 387 -7.44 46.79 -16.06
N SER A 388 -6.32 46.48 -16.70
CA SER A 388 -5.04 47.18 -16.53
C SER A 388 -4.97 48.40 -17.44
N ALA A 389 -4.76 49.58 -16.86
CA ALA A 389 -4.09 50.74 -17.48
C ALA A 389 -4.09 51.89 -16.45
N ARG A 390 -3.06 52.72 -16.23
CA ARG A 390 -1.65 52.87 -16.65
C ARG A 390 -1.07 53.95 -15.69
N PRO A 391 0.25 54.09 -15.53
CA PRO A 391 0.83 55.19 -14.76
C PRO A 391 0.90 56.46 -15.63
N ALA A 392 0.59 57.62 -15.07
CA ALA A 392 0.92 58.91 -15.65
C ALA A 392 1.79 59.71 -14.68
N ARG A 393 2.97 60.09 -15.17
CA ARG A 393 3.86 61.11 -14.60
C ARG A 393 3.18 62.47 -14.62
N ALA A 394 3.31 63.23 -13.54
CA ALA A 394 3.73 64.63 -13.51
C ALA A 394 4.22 64.93 -12.09
#